data_AF-A0RUW5-F1
#
_entry.id   AF-A0RUW5-F1
#
_cell.length_a   1.000
_cell.length_b   1.000
_cell.length_c   1.000
_cell.angle_alpha   90.00
_cell.angle_beta   90.00
_cell.angle_gamma   90.00
#
_symmetry.space_group_name_H-M   'P 1'
#
loop_
_entity.id
_entity.type
_entity.pdbx_description
1 polymer ?
#
loop_
_entity_poly.entity_id
_entity_poly.type
_entity_poly.pdbx_seq_one_letter_code
_entity_poly.pdbx_strand_id
1 'polypeptide(L)'
;MTTWRLEQEEYYLRILDGKKNIAGYFDPDYGEIVPKEREEELIDAMWRNHDPVPGGHMMVGMVKFGIFQGDYNSDITGLEERLGDAATRISQWKEYLSGGDIPYHYVNISHTDQDMLTVTFPVRFAEPAPLGEKGLRAPLSPVLDGLQRHGLV
;
A
#
# COMPACT_ATOMS: atom_id res chain seq x y z
N MET A 1 -13.13 -15.42 0.66
CA MET A 1 -13.05 -13.96 0.81
C MET A 1 -12.06 -13.67 1.92
N THR A 2 -11.00 -12.93 1.61
CA THR A 2 -10.05 -12.48 2.63
C THR A 2 -10.73 -11.41 3.46
N THR A 3 -10.67 -11.54 4.79
CA THR A 3 -11.21 -10.51 5.68
C THR A 3 -10.10 -9.51 5.93
N TRP A 4 -10.09 -8.41 5.17
CA TRP A 4 -9.16 -7.30 5.37
C TRP A 4 -9.50 -6.58 6.68
N ARG A 5 -8.48 -6.38 7.50
CA ARG A 5 -8.59 -5.57 8.72
C ARG A 5 -7.80 -4.30 8.55
N LEU A 6 -8.39 -3.18 8.95
CA LEU A 6 -7.74 -1.87 8.92
C LEU A 6 -7.45 -1.46 10.35
N GLU A 7 -6.21 -1.09 10.64
CA GLU A 7 -5.80 -0.55 11.94
C GLU A 7 -5.26 0.85 11.73
N GLN A 8 -5.84 1.83 12.41
CA GLN A 8 -5.34 3.20 12.39
C GLN A 8 -4.01 3.28 13.15
N GLU A 9 -3.04 3.92 12.52
CA GLU A 9 -1.76 4.29 13.08
C GLU A 9 -1.51 5.75 12.69
N GLU A 10 -1.60 6.65 13.68
CA GLU A 10 -1.58 8.10 13.47
C GLU A 10 -2.61 8.54 12.42
N TYR A 11 -2.14 9.05 11.28
CA TYR A 11 -2.93 9.58 10.17
C TYR A 11 -3.01 8.61 8.98
N TYR A 12 -2.71 7.34 9.15
CA TYR A 12 -2.86 6.34 8.08
C TYR A 12 -3.41 5.03 8.63
N LEU A 13 -3.70 4.10 7.73
CA LEU A 13 -4.18 2.76 8.06
C LEU A 13 -3.15 1.71 7.69
N ARG A 14 -2.82 0.83 8.62
CA ARG A 14 -2.27 -0.48 8.30
C ARG A 14 -3.36 -1.38 7.77
N ILE A 15 -3.04 -2.10 6.70
CA ILE A 15 -3.93 -3.10 6.09
C ILE A 15 -3.37 -4.47 6.43
N LEU A 16 -4.17 -5.27 7.11
CA LEU A 16 -3.81 -6.62 7.52
C LEU A 16 -4.59 -7.66 6.71
N ASP A 17 -3.90 -8.72 6.29
CA ASP A 17 -4.50 -9.90 5.68
C ASP A 17 -5.24 -10.77 6.72
N GLY A 18 -5.89 -11.84 6.26
CA GLY A 18 -6.57 -12.79 7.16
C GLY A 18 -5.66 -13.54 8.14
N LYS A 19 -4.34 -13.48 7.96
CA LYS A 19 -3.31 -14.05 8.84
C LYS A 19 -2.68 -13.01 9.76
N LYS A 20 -3.16 -11.75 9.72
CA LYS A 20 -2.63 -10.59 10.45
C LYS A 20 -1.24 -10.13 9.99
N ASN A 21 -0.83 -10.50 8.77
CA ASN A 21 0.36 -9.91 8.16
C ASN A 21 0.01 -8.56 7.55
N ILE A 22 0.97 -7.63 7.54
CA ILE A 22 0.82 -6.35 6.86
C ILE A 22 0.82 -6.61 5.35
N ALA A 23 -0.32 -6.37 4.71
CA ALA A 23 -0.47 -6.38 3.26
C ALA A 23 -0.09 -5.03 2.63
N GLY A 24 -0.24 -3.94 3.40
CA GLY A 24 0.10 -2.60 2.97
C GLY A 24 -0.39 -1.53 3.93
N TYR A 25 -0.37 -0.30 3.43
CA TYR A 25 -0.78 0.89 4.13
C TYR A 25 -1.67 1.73 3.23
N PHE A 26 -2.61 2.45 3.83
CA PHE A 26 -3.45 3.42 3.13
C PHE A 26 -3.36 4.78 3.82
N ASP A 27 -2.95 5.79 3.06
CA ASP A 27 -2.85 7.17 3.48
C ASP A 27 -4.02 7.96 2.87
N PRO A 28 -5.04 8.33 3.66
CA PRO A 28 -6.21 9.05 3.15
C PRO A 28 -5.86 10.42 2.55
N ASP A 29 -6.58 10.81 1.50
CA ASP A 29 -6.53 12.17 0.97
C ASP A 29 -7.40 13.10 1.83
N TYR A 30 -6.75 13.85 2.72
CA TYR A 30 -7.41 14.84 3.59
C TYR A 30 -7.79 16.14 2.87
N GLY A 31 -7.43 16.28 1.59
CA GLY A 31 -7.60 17.51 0.84
C GLY A 31 -6.64 18.62 1.28
N GLU A 32 -6.97 19.86 0.91
CA GLU A 32 -6.16 21.03 1.28
C GLU A 32 -6.46 21.46 2.72
N ILE A 33 -5.49 21.28 3.62
CA ILE A 33 -5.60 21.66 5.03
C ILE A 33 -5.07 23.07 5.26
N VAL A 34 -5.94 23.96 5.75
CA VAL A 34 -5.62 25.38 6.04
C VAL A 34 -6.21 25.77 7.40
N PRO A 35 -5.43 26.43 8.28
CA PRO A 35 -4.03 26.82 8.13
C PRO A 35 -3.06 25.64 8.38
N LYS A 36 -1.91 25.61 7.68
CA LYS A 36 -0.94 24.50 7.77
C LYS A 36 -0.35 24.31 9.16
N GLU A 37 -0.25 25.39 9.94
CA GLU A 37 0.24 25.36 11.32
C GLU A 37 -0.64 24.52 12.26
N ARG A 38 -1.86 24.17 11.83
CA ARG A 38 -2.81 23.34 12.58
C ARG A 38 -3.14 22.03 11.87
N GLU A 39 -2.32 21.61 10.91
CA GLU A 39 -2.61 20.45 10.06
C GLU A 39 -2.90 19.18 10.86
N GLU A 40 -2.04 18.84 11.82
CA GLU A 40 -2.20 17.70 12.72
C GLU A 40 -3.52 17.76 13.51
N GLU A 41 -3.82 18.90 14.13
CA GLU A 41 -5.05 19.10 14.91
C GLU A 41 -6.32 18.95 14.06
N LEU A 42 -6.26 19.45 12.82
CA LEU A 42 -7.37 19.38 11.87
C LEU A 42 -7.58 17.94 11.38
N ILE A 43 -6.51 17.22 11.04
CA ILE A 43 -6.60 15.81 10.65
C ILE A 43 -7.11 14.95 11.81
N ASP A 44 -6.64 15.18 13.03
CA ASP A 44 -7.16 14.53 14.24
C ASP A 44 -8.66 14.78 14.45
N ALA A 45 -9.13 16.00 14.17
CA ALA A 45 -10.56 16.31 14.20
C ALA A 45 -11.33 15.54 13.11
N MET A 46 -10.79 15.45 11.89
CA MET A 46 -11.40 14.69 10.79
C MET A 46 -11.56 13.20 11.14
N TRP A 47 -10.53 12.58 11.73
CA TRP A 47 -10.61 11.19 12.21
C TRP A 47 -11.66 10.99 13.29
N ARG A 48 -11.75 11.90 14.27
CA ARG A 48 -12.76 11.84 15.34
C ARG A 48 -14.18 12.02 14.81
N ASN A 49 -14.36 12.88 13.81
CA ASN A 49 -15.65 13.17 13.20
C ASN A 49 -16.07 12.14 12.13
N HIS A 50 -15.16 11.23 11.75
CA HIS A 50 -15.34 10.32 10.62
C HIS A 50 -15.62 11.08 9.31
N ASP A 51 -14.90 12.20 9.10
CA ASP A 51 -15.11 13.04 7.93
C ASP A 51 -14.88 12.23 6.64
N PRO A 52 -15.67 12.48 5.58
CA PRO A 52 -15.56 11.73 4.35
C PRO A 52 -14.33 12.14 3.53
N VAL A 53 -13.60 11.15 3.02
CA VAL A 53 -12.46 11.33 2.13
C VAL A 53 -12.75 10.73 0.74
N PRO A 54 -12.26 11.35 -0.35
CA PRO A 54 -12.51 10.89 -1.72
C PRO A 54 -11.70 9.64 -2.11
N GLY A 55 -10.68 9.29 -1.32
CA GLY A 55 -9.69 8.30 -1.67
C GLY A 55 -8.41 8.52 -0.87
N GLY A 56 -7.28 8.16 -1.46
CA GLY A 56 -5.96 8.29 -0.86
C GLY A 56 -4.90 7.56 -1.65
N HIS A 57 -3.76 7.29 -1.03
CA HIS A 57 -2.66 6.53 -1.61
C HIS A 57 -2.50 5.20 -0.90
N MET A 58 -2.39 4.14 -1.68
CA MET A 58 -2.09 2.82 -1.14
C MET A 58 -0.62 2.50 -1.39
N MET A 59 0.09 2.12 -0.33
CA MET A 59 1.47 1.67 -0.35
C MET A 59 1.54 0.18 0.00
N VAL A 60 2.19 -0.60 -0.84
CA VAL A 60 2.29 -2.07 -0.70
C VAL A 60 3.70 -2.55 -1.03
N GLY A 61 4.09 -3.70 -0.49
CA GLY A 61 5.36 -4.34 -0.83
C GLY A 61 5.40 -4.73 -2.30
N MET A 62 6.42 -4.28 -3.03
CA MET A 62 6.54 -4.53 -4.46
C MET A 62 7.37 -5.78 -4.73
N VAL A 63 8.65 -5.71 -4.41
CA VAL A 63 9.64 -6.78 -4.66
C VAL A 63 10.66 -6.78 -3.55
N LYS A 64 11.03 -7.97 -3.07
CA LYS A 64 12.16 -8.19 -2.17
C LYS A 64 13.22 -8.97 -2.93
N PHE A 65 14.44 -8.44 -2.99
CA PHE A 65 15.50 -9.04 -3.82
C PHE A 65 16.13 -10.26 -3.13
N GLY A 66 16.24 -10.25 -1.80
CA GLY A 66 16.85 -11.29 -1.00
C GLY A 66 18.38 -11.33 -1.09
N ILE A 67 19.02 -10.24 -1.55
CA ILE A 67 20.46 -10.19 -1.82
C ILE A 67 21.18 -9.05 -1.11
N PHE A 68 20.44 -8.07 -0.59
CA PHE A 68 20.99 -6.91 0.12
C PHE A 68 20.85 -7.00 1.64
N GLN A 69 20.42 -8.15 2.17
CA GLN A 69 20.37 -8.41 3.61
C GLN A 69 21.51 -9.33 4.06
N GLY A 70 22.14 -8.98 5.20
CA GLY A 70 23.02 -9.88 5.94
C GLY A 70 24.30 -10.28 5.20
N ASP A 71 24.72 -11.54 5.39
CA ASP A 71 25.91 -12.17 4.84
C ASP A 71 25.61 -12.94 3.54
N TYR A 72 24.72 -12.41 2.69
CA TYR A 72 24.31 -13.06 1.44
C TYR A 72 25.52 -13.66 0.70
N ASN A 73 25.48 -14.98 0.55
CA ASN A 73 26.54 -15.77 -0.06
C ASN A 73 25.90 -16.82 -0.96
N SER A 74 26.14 -16.69 -2.26
CA SER A 74 25.64 -17.60 -3.28
C SER A 74 26.63 -17.65 -4.44
N ASP A 75 26.52 -18.69 -5.27
CA ASP A 75 27.21 -18.72 -6.56
C ASP A 75 26.46 -17.86 -7.60
N ILE A 76 27.02 -17.80 -8.81
CA ILE A 76 26.43 -16.98 -9.88
C ILE A 76 25.05 -17.46 -10.31
N THR A 77 24.79 -18.77 -10.23
CA THR A 77 23.51 -19.37 -10.60
C THR A 77 22.42 -18.94 -9.63
N GLY A 78 22.70 -19.03 -8.32
CA GLY A 78 21.75 -18.60 -7.30
C GLY A 78 21.48 -17.09 -7.33
N LEU A 79 22.48 -16.27 -7.65
CA LEU A 79 22.28 -14.83 -7.86
C LEU A 79 21.38 -14.55 -9.07
N GLU A 80 21.60 -15.24 -10.19
CA GLU A 80 20.79 -15.09 -11.40
C GLU A 80 19.33 -15.49 -11.15
N GLU A 81 19.09 -16.61 -10.45
CA GLU A 81 17.74 -17.04 -10.05
C GLU A 81 17.02 -15.97 -9.20
N ARG A 82 17.69 -15.40 -8.20
CA ARG A 82 17.11 -14.34 -7.35
C ARG A 82 16.73 -13.09 -8.14
N LEU A 83 17.61 -12.66 -9.04
CA LEU A 83 17.33 -11.52 -9.91
C LEU A 83 16.20 -11.83 -10.91
N GLY A 84 16.11 -13.07 -11.40
CA GLY A 84 15.03 -13.55 -12.25
C GLY A 84 13.67 -13.55 -11.55
N ASP A 85 13.61 -14.00 -10.30
CA ASP A 85 12.40 -13.95 -9.47
C ASP A 85 11.94 -12.50 -9.25
N ALA A 86 12.88 -11.61 -8.92
CA ALA A 86 12.60 -10.20 -8.75
C ALA A 86 12.09 -9.56 -10.05
N ALA A 87 12.72 -9.86 -11.19
CA ALA A 87 12.28 -9.37 -12.51
C ALA A 87 10.87 -9.86 -12.88
N THR A 88 10.56 -11.12 -12.55
CA THR A 88 9.22 -11.70 -12.74
C THR A 88 8.20 -10.94 -11.89
N ARG A 89 8.51 -10.68 -10.62
CA ARG A 89 7.65 -9.93 -9.71
C ARG A 89 7.41 -8.49 -10.19
N ILE A 90 8.45 -7.80 -10.65
CA ILE A 90 8.34 -6.45 -11.24
C ILE A 90 7.44 -6.47 -12.47
N SER A 91 7.54 -7.51 -13.30
CA SER A 91 6.71 -7.66 -14.50
C SER A 91 5.23 -7.84 -14.16
N GLN A 92 4.90 -8.64 -13.13
CA GLN A 92 3.52 -8.78 -12.62
C GLN A 92 2.95 -7.45 -12.14
N TRP A 93 3.73 -6.68 -11.37
CA TRP A 93 3.34 -5.34 -10.94
C TRP A 93 3.11 -4.41 -12.12
N LYS A 94 4.02 -4.42 -13.11
CA LYS A 94 3.88 -3.61 -14.32
C LYS A 94 2.60 -3.93 -15.07
N GLU A 95 2.26 -5.20 -15.24
CA GLU A 95 1.01 -5.64 -15.89
C GLU A 95 -0.22 -5.12 -15.14
N TYR A 96 -0.27 -5.31 -13.82
CA TYR A 96 -1.37 -4.83 -12.99
C TYR A 96 -1.53 -3.30 -13.04
N LEU A 97 -0.42 -2.56 -12.89
CA LEU A 97 -0.43 -1.10 -12.86
C LEU A 97 -0.75 -0.50 -14.23
N SER A 98 -0.35 -1.15 -15.33
CA SER A 98 -0.64 -0.67 -16.69
C SER A 98 -2.05 -1.04 -17.17
N GLY A 99 -2.64 -2.09 -16.61
CA GLY A 99 -3.97 -2.58 -16.99
C GLY A 99 -5.14 -1.87 -16.31
N GLY A 100 -4.89 -1.06 -15.28
CA GLY A 100 -5.92 -0.37 -14.49
C GLY A 100 -6.01 1.13 -14.74
N ASP A 101 -7.03 1.76 -14.15
CA ASP A 101 -7.18 3.23 -14.08
C ASP A 101 -6.28 3.82 -12.98
N ILE A 102 -4.97 3.57 -13.10
CA ILE A 102 -3.95 4.05 -12.16
C ILE A 102 -3.12 5.12 -12.88
N PRO A 103 -3.41 6.42 -12.69
CA PRO A 103 -2.81 7.49 -13.49
C PRO A 103 -1.30 7.66 -13.26
N TYR A 104 -0.82 7.27 -12.08
CA TYR A 104 0.59 7.32 -11.72
C TYR A 104 0.88 6.34 -10.57
N HIS A 105 2.16 6.00 -10.41
CA HIS A 105 2.66 5.23 -9.27
C HIS A 105 4.11 5.62 -8.99
N TYR A 106 4.56 5.37 -7.76
CA TYR A 106 5.93 5.63 -7.31
C TYR A 106 6.52 4.35 -6.74
N VAL A 107 7.81 4.13 -6.98
CA VAL A 107 8.57 3.02 -6.40
C VAL A 107 9.60 3.60 -5.45
N ASN A 108 9.62 3.12 -4.21
CA ASN A 108 10.50 3.61 -3.16
C ASN A 108 11.19 2.43 -2.46
N ILE A 109 12.32 2.68 -1.80
CA ILE A 109 12.92 1.70 -0.89
C ILE A 109 12.05 1.65 0.38
N SER A 110 11.77 0.46 0.88
CA SER A 110 11.03 0.30 2.14
C SER A 110 11.83 0.89 3.31
N HIS A 111 11.17 1.68 4.15
CA HIS A 111 11.79 2.27 5.35
C HIS A 111 12.20 1.21 6.39
N THR A 112 11.55 0.05 6.39
CA THR A 112 11.79 -1.04 7.35
C THR A 112 12.69 -2.14 6.79
N ASP A 113 12.89 -2.19 5.46
CA ASP A 113 13.65 -3.24 4.79
C ASP A 113 14.37 -2.68 3.55
N GLN A 114 15.68 -2.46 3.65
CA GLN A 114 16.49 -1.90 2.54
C GLN A 114 16.61 -2.83 1.31
N ASP A 115 16.26 -4.11 1.45
CA ASP A 115 16.27 -5.11 0.38
C ASP A 115 14.89 -5.24 -0.30
N MET A 116 13.92 -4.43 0.12
CA MET A 116 12.57 -4.41 -0.42
C MET A 116 12.22 -3.05 -1.03
N LEU A 117 11.64 -3.08 -2.22
CA LEU A 117 10.94 -1.94 -2.80
C LEU A 117 9.47 -1.98 -2.44
N THR A 118 8.87 -0.80 -2.26
CA THR A 118 7.43 -0.59 -2.18
C THR A 118 6.93 0.08 -3.44
N VAL A 119 5.63 -0.08 -3.72
CA VAL A 119 4.92 0.69 -4.73
C VAL A 119 3.77 1.44 -4.08
N THR A 120 3.63 2.71 -4.44
CA THR A 120 2.56 3.58 -3.98
C THR A 120 1.74 4.07 -5.17
N PHE A 121 0.42 3.97 -5.10
CA PHE A 121 -0.48 4.41 -6.17
C PHE A 121 -1.79 4.96 -5.60
N PRO A 122 -2.47 5.88 -6.32
CA PRO A 122 -3.71 6.47 -5.85
C PRO A 122 -4.86 5.45 -5.92
N VAL A 123 -5.74 5.52 -4.94
CA VAL A 123 -7.03 4.81 -4.91
C VAL A 123 -8.12 5.87 -4.82
N ARG A 124 -9.05 5.85 -5.77
CA ARG A 124 -10.22 6.73 -5.78
C ARG A 124 -11.47 5.94 -5.44
N PHE A 125 -12.29 6.49 -4.56
CA PHE A 125 -13.57 5.90 -4.22
C PHE A 125 -14.65 6.38 -5.20
N ALA A 126 -15.68 5.57 -5.39
CA ALA A 126 -16.83 5.95 -6.21
C ALA A 126 -17.60 7.13 -5.58
N GLU A 127 -17.68 7.15 -4.25
CA GLU A 127 -18.23 8.23 -3.44
C GLU A 127 -17.32 8.43 -2.22
N PRO A 128 -17.22 9.66 -1.66
CA PRO A 128 -16.45 9.92 -0.46
C PRO A 128 -16.87 8.98 0.69
N ALA A 129 -15.88 8.37 1.34
CA ALA A 129 -16.11 7.39 2.41
C ALA A 129 -15.66 7.94 3.77
N PRO A 130 -16.42 7.71 4.85
CA PRO A 130 -16.06 8.21 6.17
C PRO A 130 -14.74 7.59 6.65
N LEU A 131 -13.85 8.44 7.18
CA LEU A 131 -12.62 7.99 7.83
C LEU A 131 -12.92 6.97 8.94
N GLY A 132 -12.01 6.01 9.13
CA GLY A 132 -12.16 4.92 10.10
C GLY A 132 -12.30 3.54 9.45
N GLU A 133 -11.95 2.51 10.22
CA GLU A 133 -11.93 1.11 9.76
C GLU A 133 -13.23 0.70 9.05
N LYS A 134 -14.38 0.99 9.66
CA LYS A 134 -15.69 0.56 9.13
C LYS A 134 -16.04 1.24 7.81
N GLY A 135 -15.73 2.54 7.69
CA GLY A 135 -16.05 3.34 6.50
C GLY A 135 -15.16 3.01 5.32
N LEU A 136 -13.86 2.81 5.57
CA LEU A 136 -12.86 2.62 4.53
C LEU A 136 -12.70 1.16 4.07
N ARG A 137 -13.14 0.18 4.87
CA ARG A 137 -13.02 -1.24 4.49
C ARG A 137 -13.76 -1.58 3.19
N ALA A 138 -15.01 -1.13 3.06
CA ALA A 138 -15.82 -1.44 1.88
C ALA A 138 -15.21 -0.92 0.58
N PRO A 139 -14.82 0.37 0.46
CA PRO A 139 -14.23 0.87 -0.78
C PRO A 139 -12.80 0.37 -1.05
N LEU A 140 -12.03 0.00 -0.02
CA LEU A 140 -10.68 -0.55 -0.21
C LEU A 140 -10.67 -2.05 -0.60
N SER A 141 -11.67 -2.82 -0.16
CA SER A 141 -11.70 -4.27 -0.38
C SER A 141 -11.59 -4.69 -1.86
N PRO A 142 -12.29 -4.06 -2.83
CA PRO A 142 -12.15 -4.41 -4.25
C PRO A 142 -10.73 -4.26 -4.79
N VAL A 143 -10.00 -3.25 -4.32
CA VAL A 143 -8.60 -3.00 -4.72
C VAL A 143 -7.70 -4.08 -4.13
N LEU A 144 -7.85 -4.38 -2.84
CA LEU A 144 -7.08 -5.40 -2.14
C LEU A 144 -7.34 -6.81 -2.69
N ASP A 145 -8.61 -7.14 -2.97
CA ASP A 145 -8.99 -8.39 -3.64
C ASP A 145 -8.43 -8.46 -5.07
N GLY A 146 -8.33 -7.32 -5.75
CA GLY A 146 -7.66 -7.18 -7.05
C GLY A 146 -6.18 -7.57 -6.96
N LEU A 147 -5.45 -6.97 -6.02
CA LEU A 147 -4.04 -7.27 -5.77
C LEU A 147 -3.84 -8.75 -5.41
N GLN A 148 -4.65 -9.29 -4.50
CA GLN A 148 -4.55 -10.67 -4.07
C GLN A 148 -4.78 -11.66 -5.22
N ARG A 149 -5.77 -11.40 -6.10
CA ARG A 149 -6.03 -12.24 -7.27
C ARG A 149 -4.87 -12.27 -8.25
N HIS A 150 -4.07 -11.21 -8.33
CA HIS A 150 -2.85 -11.16 -9.13
C HIS A 150 -1.62 -11.67 -8.36
N GLY A 151 -1.80 -12.16 -7.13
CA GLY A 151 -0.72 -12.64 -6.27
C GLY A 151 0.20 -11.53 -5.75
N LEU A 152 -0.22 -10.27 -5.82
CA LEU A 152 0.60 -9.10 -5.48
C LEU A 152 0.64 -8.81 -3.97
N VAL A 153 -0.35 -9.32 -3.22
CA VAL A 153 -0.45 -9.32 -1.76
C VAL A 153 -1.04 -10.63 -1.24
#